data_AF-A0A1A8KN70-F1
#
_entry.id   AF-A0A1A8KN70-F1
#
_cell.length_a   1.000
_cell.length_b   1.000
_cell.length_c   1.000
_cell.angle_alpha   90.00
_cell.angle_beta   90.00
_cell.angle_gamma   90.00
#
_symmetry.space_group_name_H-M   'P 1'
#
loop_
_entity.id
_entity.type
_entity.pdbx_description
1 polymer ?
#
loop_
_entity_poly.entity_id
_entity_poly.type
_entity_poly.pdbx_seq_one_letter_code
_entity_poly.pdbx_strand_id
1 'polypeptide(L)' 'RGTELMPRREDGSICYSDTHYRDTWTAMEKLVDKGLVKAIGLSNFNARQIDDIISTARHTPVVNQ' A
#
# COMPACT_ATOMS: atom_id res chain seq x y z
N ARG A 1 14.88 -2.16 7.86
CA ARG A 1 13.62 -2.90 8.08
C ARG A 1 13.79 -3.73 9.33
N GLY A 2 12.81 -3.77 10.24
CA GLY A 2 12.90 -4.56 11.47
C GLY A 2 12.88 -6.07 11.19
N THR A 3 13.40 -6.86 12.13
CA THR A 3 13.47 -8.33 12.06
C THR A 3 12.19 -9.03 12.53
N GLU A 4 11.35 -8.32 13.30
CA GLU A 4 10.10 -8.85 13.83
C GLU A 4 8.93 -8.67 12.85
N LEU A 5 8.06 -9.69 12.76
CA LEU A 5 6.90 -9.69 11.87
C LEU A 5 5.81 -8.70 12.30
N MET A 6 5.57 -8.56 13.60
CA MET A 6 4.59 -7.64 14.18
C MET A 6 5.25 -6.90 15.34
N PRO A 7 6.10 -5.90 15.07
CA PRO A 7 6.85 -5.20 16.11
C PRO A 7 5.89 -4.48 17.07
N ARG A 8 6.13 -4.64 18.37
CA ARG A 8 5.32 -4.07 19.44
C ARG A 8 6.16 -3.21 20.39
N ARG A 9 5.53 -2.18 20.96
CA ARG A 9 6.09 -1.43 22.10
C ARG A 9 5.92 -2.25 23.38
N GLU A 10 6.54 -1.78 24.45
CA GLU A 10 6.44 -2.40 25.78
C GLU A 10 5.01 -2.49 26.31
N ASP A 11 4.13 -1.54 25.93
CA ASP A 11 2.71 -1.51 26.28
C ASP A 11 1.84 -2.47 25.44
N GLY A 12 2.43 -3.23 24.53
CA GLY A 12 1.74 -4.16 23.62
C GLY A 12 1.16 -3.53 22.35
N SER A 13 1.21 -2.19 22.20
CA SER A 13 0.78 -1.48 20.99
C SER A 13 1.68 -1.79 19.79
N ILE A 14 1.13 -1.73 18.57
CA ILE A 14 1.90 -1.94 17.34
C ILE A 14 2.80 -0.74 17.04
N CYS A 15 4.05 -1.03 16.67
CA CYS A 15 4.98 -0.04 16.13
C CYS A 15 4.69 0.22 14.64
N TYR A 16 3.88 1.24 14.35
CA TYR A 16 3.57 1.64 12.97
C TYR A 16 4.73 2.38 12.29
N SER A 17 4.71 2.40 10.96
CA SER A 17 5.56 3.24 10.11
C SER A 17 4.80 4.47 9.64
N ASP A 18 5.49 5.58 9.42
CA ASP A 18 4.90 6.82 8.89
C ASP A 18 4.85 6.87 7.34
N THR A 19 5.09 5.73 6.69
CA THR A 19 5.05 5.64 5.22
C THR A 19 3.65 5.91 4.69
N HIS A 20 3.52 6.92 3.83
CA HIS A 20 2.24 7.20 3.19
C HIS A 20 1.90 6.11 2.16
N TYR A 21 0.62 5.74 2.07
CA TYR A 21 0.19 4.67 1.17
C TYR A 21 0.42 5.01 -0.32
N ARG A 22 0.46 6.30 -0.69
CA ARG A 22 0.78 6.74 -2.06
C ARG A 22 2.20 6.35 -2.49
N ASP A 23 3.18 6.49 -1.59
CA ASP A 23 4.57 6.12 -1.89
C ASP A 23 4.67 4.61 -2.16
N THR A 24 3.92 3.83 -1.37
CA THR A 24 3.77 2.38 -1.59
C THR A 24 3.11 2.09 -2.93
N TRP A 25 2.04 2.81 -3.30
CA TRP A 25 1.36 2.63 -4.58
C TRP A 25 2.29 2.88 -5.77
N THR A 26 3.04 3.98 -5.77
CA THR A 26 4.04 4.28 -6.82
C THR A 26 5.10 3.18 -6.92
N ALA A 27 5.50 2.58 -5.81
CA ALA A 27 6.41 1.43 -5.83
C ALA A 27 5.74 0.17 -6.41
N MET A 28 4.47 -0.08 -6.11
CA MET A 28 3.69 -1.19 -6.65
C MET A 28 3.48 -1.06 -8.17
N GLU A 29 3.22 0.15 -8.67
CA GLU A 29 3.10 0.40 -10.12
C GLU A 29 4.36 -0.03 -10.89
N LYS A 30 5.56 0.18 -10.31
CA LYS A 30 6.82 -0.26 -10.93
C LYS A 30 6.92 -1.77 -11.07
N LEU A 31 6.19 -2.55 -10.28
CA LEU A 31 6.13 -4.00 -10.41
C LEU A 31 5.32 -4.40 -11.66
N VAL A 32 4.26 -3.65 -11.95
CA VAL A 32 3.48 -3.81 -13.19
C VAL A 32 4.34 -3.41 -14.39
N ASP A 33 5.01 -2.25 -14.32
CA ASP A 33 5.89 -1.76 -15.40
C ASP A 33 7.01 -2.75 -15.75
N LYS A 34 7.51 -3.48 -14.74
CA LYS A 34 8.55 -4.52 -14.92
C LYS A 34 7.98 -5.88 -15.36
N GLY A 35 6.66 -6.00 -15.51
CA GLY A 35 6.01 -7.27 -15.86
C GLY A 35 6.06 -8.34 -14.77
N LEU A 36 6.37 -7.97 -13.52
CA LEU A 36 6.47 -8.92 -12.40
C LEU A 36 5.09 -9.32 -11.87
N VAL A 37 4.10 -8.47 -12.06
CA VAL A 37 2.70 -8.72 -11.72
C VAL A 37 1.80 -8.22 -12.85
N LYS A 38 0.66 -8.88 -13.04
CA LYS A 38 -0.31 -8.50 -14.09
C LYS A 38 -1.22 -7.34 -13.69
N ALA A 39 -1.53 -7.25 -12.41
CA ALA A 39 -2.43 -6.25 -11.85
C ALA A 39 -2.13 -6.02 -10.37
N ILE A 40 -2.55 -4.88 -9.85
CA ILE A 40 -2.45 -4.50 -8.44
C ILE A 40 -3.79 -3.92 -7.96
N GLY A 41 -4.07 -4.06 -6.66
CA GLY A 41 -5.31 -3.61 -6.04
C GLY A 41 -5.10 -3.18 -4.60
N LEU A 42 -6.18 -2.76 -3.96
CA LEU A 42 -6.24 -2.28 -2.58
C LEU A 42 -6.93 -3.31 -1.69
N SER A 43 -6.75 -3.22 -0.38
CA SER A 43 -7.55 -3.96 0.59
C SER A 43 -7.67 -3.16 1.88
N ASN A 44 -8.88 -3.13 2.45
CA ASN A 44 -9.24 -2.31 3.61
C ASN A 44 -9.09 -0.78 3.39
N PHE A 45 -9.25 -0.30 2.14
CA PHE A 45 -9.24 1.14 1.84
C PHE A 45 -10.67 1.71 1.84
N ASN A 46 -10.83 2.91 2.39
CA ASN A 46 -12.10 3.65 2.33
C ASN A 46 -12.21 4.51 1.07
N ALA A 47 -13.42 5.02 0.77
CA ALA A 47 -13.71 5.79 -0.44
C ALA A 47 -12.75 6.97 -0.66
N ARG A 48 -12.48 7.77 0.39
CA ARG A 48 -11.58 8.93 0.27
C ARG A 48 -10.16 8.53 -0.09
N GLN A 49 -9.64 7.44 0.49
CA GLN A 49 -8.29 6.96 0.17
C GLN A 49 -8.22 6.35 -1.23
N ILE A 50 -9.31 5.73 -1.70
CA ILE A 50 -9.41 5.20 -3.07
C ILE A 50 -9.37 6.35 -4.08
N ASP A 51 -10.21 7.37 -3.89
CA ASP A 51 -10.24 8.56 -4.74
C ASP A 51 -8.86 9.21 -4.82
N ASP A 52 -8.18 9.24 -3.68
CA ASP A 52 -6.84 9.79 -3.56
C ASP A 52 -5.79 9.03 -4.38
N ILE A 53 -5.82 7.70 -4.36
CA ILE A 53 -4.99 6.86 -5.21
C ILE A 53 -5.35 7.08 -6.68
N ILE A 54 -6.63 6.98 -7.02
CA ILE A 54 -7.12 7.08 -8.41
C ILE A 54 -6.72 8.43 -9.04
N SER A 55 -6.73 9.52 -8.26
CA SER A 55 -6.38 10.86 -8.76
C SER A 55 -4.95 10.98 -9.30
N THR A 56 -4.04 10.08 -8.93
CA THR A 56 -2.62 10.13 -9.31
C THR A 56 -2.08 8.83 -9.92
N ALA A 57 -2.90 7.77 -9.99
CA ALA A 57 -2.48 6.45 -10.45
C ALA A 57 -2.23 6.40 -11.98
N ARG A 58 -1.07 5.84 -12.37
CA ARG A 58 -0.78 5.41 -13.75
C ARG A 58 -1.41 4.04 -14.04
N HIS A 59 -1.45 3.17 -13.03
CA HIS A 59 -2.19 1.90 -13.07
C HIS A 59 -3.33 1.97 -12.06
N THR A 60 -4.58 2.00 -12.51
CA THR A 60 -5.76 2.06 -11.63
C THR A 60 -5.90 0.76 -10.83
N PRO A 61 -6.22 0.81 -9.52
CA PRO A 61 -6.47 -0.40 -8.72
C PRO A 61 -7.61 -1.21 -9.32
N VAL A 62 -7.39 -2.51 -9.55
CA VAL A 62 -8.40 -3.38 -10.19
C VAL A 62 -9.45 -3.92 -9.22
N VAL A 63 -9.16 -3.90 -7.92
CA VAL A 63 -10.01 -4.43 -6.85
C VAL A 63 -9.74 -3.68 -5.54
N ASN A 64 -10.76 -3.60 -4.68
CA ASN A 64 -10.62 -3.33 -3.25
C ASN A 64 -11.26 -4.51 -2.49
N GLN A 65 -10.48 -5.24 -1.69
CA GLN A 65 -10.95 -6.37 -0.86
C GLN A 65 -11.18 -5.99 0.60
#